data_AF-A0A7N0VA28-F1
#
_entry.id   AF-A0A7N0VA28-F1
#
_cell.length_a   1.000
_cell.length_b   1.000
_cell.length_c   1.000
_cell.angle_alpha   90.00
_cell.angle_beta   90.00
_cell.angle_gamma   90.00
#
_symmetry.space_group_name_H-M   'P 1'
#
loop_
_entity.id
_entity.type
_entity.pdbx_description
1 polymer ?
#
loop_
_entity_poly.entity_id
_entity_poly.type
_entity_poly.pdbx_seq_one_letter_code
_entity_poly.pdbx_strand_id
1 'polypeptide(L)'
;MMESPQVASSGAFLLITNAIMFAAPLEAMAESCEPNYISLSMPVLLAVALVGATVGGLVARQRKGELQRVNEQLRQINSALRRQAKIESYAPNLSYAPAGRKIEQDVLVDPRQEELISHLKAGKSFLRNQNPQKAAIEFQAALELARTLQDPIREKKAARGLGASLQRQGKYKDAIKYHSMVLDISKRQGDDSGSTEAYGAIADCYTELGDLEQAAKFYDGYIQRLQTD
;
A
#
# COMPACT_ATOMS: atom_id res chain seq x y z
N MET A 1 -22.19 -67.28 5.77
CA MET A 1 -21.37 -66.18 6.36
C MET A 1 -20.70 -65.45 5.19
N MET A 2 -20.83 -64.11 5.15
CA MET A 2 -20.50 -63.18 4.06
C MET A 2 -21.49 -63.06 2.90
N GLU A 3 -22.17 -61.90 2.82
CA GLU A 3 -22.40 -61.06 1.62
C GLU A 3 -22.98 -59.68 2.06
N SER A 4 -22.56 -58.61 1.39
CA SER A 4 -23.07 -57.21 1.43
C SER A 4 -23.98 -56.95 0.21
N PRO A 5 -24.52 -55.75 -0.11
CA PRO A 5 -25.01 -54.55 0.62
C PRO A 5 -26.44 -54.13 0.15
N GLN A 6 -27.05 -53.05 0.70
CA GLN A 6 -27.73 -51.98 -0.09
C GLN A 6 -28.36 -50.86 0.76
N VAL A 7 -28.40 -49.69 0.13
CA VAL A 7 -28.71 -48.33 0.60
C VAL A 7 -30.20 -47.98 0.37
N ALA A 8 -30.74 -47.08 1.20
CA ALA A 8 -31.89 -46.14 0.99
C ALA A 8 -32.91 -46.25 2.14
N SER A 9 -33.21 -45.21 2.92
CA SER A 9 -34.13 -44.15 2.52
C SER A 9 -34.16 -43.06 3.62
N SER A 10 -33.61 -41.88 3.33
CA SER A 10 -33.64 -40.68 4.20
C SER A 10 -34.58 -39.59 3.68
N GLY A 11 -35.52 -39.94 2.78
CA GLY A 11 -36.39 -38.96 2.10
C GLY A 11 -37.76 -38.71 2.72
N ALA A 12 -38.25 -39.61 3.59
CA ALA A 12 -39.65 -39.56 4.05
C ALA A 12 -39.91 -38.57 5.21
N PHE A 13 -38.87 -38.09 5.91
CA PHE A 13 -39.04 -37.26 7.11
C PHE A 13 -39.16 -35.75 6.82
N LEU A 14 -38.81 -35.29 5.61
CA LEU A 14 -38.76 -33.87 5.25
C LEU A 14 -40.08 -33.29 4.72
N LEU A 15 -41.06 -34.13 4.37
CA LEU A 15 -42.33 -33.64 3.81
C LEU A 15 -43.41 -33.34 4.86
N ILE A 16 -43.33 -33.95 6.05
CA ILE A 16 -44.35 -33.79 7.09
C ILE A 16 -44.20 -32.44 7.81
N THR A 17 -42.99 -31.90 7.92
CA THR A 17 -42.74 -30.63 8.60
C THR A 17 -43.23 -29.41 7.81
N ASN A 18 -43.22 -29.46 6.47
CA ASN A 18 -43.63 -28.32 5.64
C ASN A 18 -45.15 -28.17 5.48
N ALA A 19 -45.95 -29.19 5.78
CA ALA A 19 -47.41 -29.12 5.64
C ALA A 19 -48.10 -28.34 6.77
N ILE A 20 -47.45 -28.21 7.94
CA ILE A 20 -48.05 -27.60 9.14
C ILE A 20 -48.00 -26.06 9.06
N MET A 21 -47.14 -25.48 8.23
CA MET A 21 -47.00 -24.02 8.11
C MET A 21 -48.12 -23.33 7.29
N PHE A 22 -49.00 -24.08 6.62
CA PHE A 22 -50.01 -23.52 5.71
C PHE A 22 -51.45 -23.52 6.23
N ALA A 23 -51.73 -23.96 7.46
CA ALA A 23 -53.09 -24.24 7.92
C ALA A 23 -53.57 -23.49 9.18
N ALA A 24 -52.89 -22.44 9.65
CA ALA A 24 -53.37 -21.66 10.80
C ALA A 24 -53.26 -20.15 10.56
N PRO A 25 -54.33 -19.37 10.81
CA PRO A 25 -54.36 -17.94 10.55
C PRO A 25 -53.57 -17.15 11.62
N LEU A 26 -53.06 -15.99 11.22
CA LEU A 26 -52.43 -15.00 12.09
C LEU A 26 -53.41 -14.53 13.19
N GLU A 27 -53.23 -15.02 14.40
CA GLU A 27 -53.70 -14.34 15.61
C GLU A 27 -52.52 -14.18 16.58
N ALA A 28 -52.23 -12.92 16.89
CA ALA A 28 -51.13 -12.50 17.74
C ALA A 28 -51.33 -13.01 19.17
N MET A 29 -50.43 -13.87 19.64
CA MET A 29 -50.22 -14.14 21.06
C MET A 29 -48.73 -13.94 21.35
N ALA A 30 -48.44 -12.87 22.10
CA ALA A 30 -47.09 -12.58 22.58
C ALA A 30 -46.73 -13.57 23.69
N GLU A 31 -46.20 -14.72 23.30
CA GLU A 31 -45.60 -15.66 24.23
C GLU A 31 -44.09 -15.43 24.22
N SER A 32 -43.56 -15.02 25.36
CA SER A 32 -42.16 -14.67 25.55
C SER A 32 -41.27 -15.85 25.21
N CYS A 33 -40.46 -15.68 24.16
CA CYS A 33 -39.40 -16.61 23.78
C CYS A 33 -38.36 -16.65 24.91
N GLU A 34 -38.44 -17.64 25.80
CA GLU A 34 -37.32 -17.94 26.68
C GLU A 34 -36.13 -18.36 25.82
N PRO A 35 -34.94 -17.77 25.99
CA PRO A 35 -33.78 -18.24 25.26
C PRO A 35 -33.49 -19.65 25.75
N ASN A 36 -33.54 -20.64 24.86
CA ASN A 36 -32.89 -21.92 25.08
C ASN A 36 -31.38 -21.67 25.18
N TYR A 37 -30.94 -21.20 26.35
CA TYR A 37 -29.55 -21.27 26.74
C TYR A 37 -29.23 -22.76 26.78
N ILE A 38 -28.37 -23.21 25.87
CA ILE A 38 -27.57 -24.38 26.16
C ILE A 38 -26.80 -23.99 27.43
N SER A 39 -27.34 -24.36 28.59
CA SER A 39 -26.78 -24.10 29.92
C SER A 39 -25.54 -24.98 30.08
N LEU A 40 -24.48 -24.67 29.32
CA LEU A 40 -23.16 -25.12 29.68
C LEU A 40 -22.84 -24.42 31.00
N SER A 41 -22.79 -25.20 32.08
CA SER A 41 -22.39 -24.69 33.38
C SER A 41 -21.06 -23.95 33.24
N MET A 42 -20.93 -22.80 33.92
CA MET A 42 -19.71 -21.98 33.94
C MET A 42 -18.39 -22.80 34.05
N PRO A 43 -18.29 -23.89 34.83
CA PRO A 43 -17.10 -24.74 34.82
C PRO A 43 -16.80 -25.45 33.47
N VAL A 44 -17.82 -25.82 32.69
CA VAL A 44 -17.63 -26.48 31.38
C VAL A 44 -17.13 -25.49 30.33
N LEU A 45 -17.65 -24.26 30.31
CA LEU A 45 -17.14 -23.21 29.42
C LEU A 45 -15.66 -22.89 29.71
N LEU A 46 -15.31 -22.84 30.99
CA LEU A 46 -13.93 -22.57 31.42
C LEU A 46 -12.99 -23.74 31.04
N ALA A 47 -13.47 -24.97 31.12
CA ALA A 47 -12.74 -26.15 30.63
C ALA A 47 -12.52 -26.10 29.11
N VAL A 48 -13.55 -25.78 28.31
CA VAL A 48 -13.43 -25.64 26.85
C VAL A 48 -12.46 -24.51 26.47
N ALA A 49 -12.51 -23.38 27.17
CA ALA A 49 -11.60 -22.25 26.95
C ALA A 49 -10.14 -22.62 27.27
N LEU A 50 -9.89 -23.35 28.37
CA LEU A 50 -8.54 -23.83 28.72
C LEU A 50 -8.01 -24.84 27.70
N VAL A 51 -8.84 -25.76 27.22
CA VAL A 51 -8.46 -26.70 26.15
C VAL A 51 -8.19 -25.95 24.84
N GLY A 52 -9.03 -24.98 24.47
CA GLY A 52 -8.80 -24.14 23.29
C GLY A 52 -7.51 -23.32 23.38
N ALA A 53 -7.22 -22.73 24.54
CA ALA A 53 -6.00 -21.96 24.77
C ALA A 53 -4.73 -22.83 24.75
N THR A 54 -4.79 -24.02 25.34
CA THR A 54 -3.65 -24.96 25.35
C THR A 54 -3.37 -25.52 23.97
N VAL A 55 -4.39 -25.99 23.25
CA VAL A 55 -4.25 -26.54 21.89
C VAL A 55 -3.86 -25.44 20.90
N GLY A 56 -4.52 -24.27 20.94
CA GLY A 56 -4.18 -23.13 20.10
C GLY A 56 -2.76 -22.61 20.33
N GLY A 57 -2.33 -22.56 21.60
CA GLY A 57 -0.95 -22.21 21.97
C GLY A 57 0.09 -23.20 21.45
N LEU A 58 -0.19 -24.51 21.50
CA LEU A 58 0.70 -25.55 21.00
C LEU A 58 0.83 -25.50 19.46
N VAL A 59 -0.29 -25.37 18.76
CA VAL A 59 -0.33 -25.27 17.30
C VAL A 59 0.36 -23.99 16.81
N ALA A 60 0.17 -22.86 17.50
CA ALA A 60 0.85 -21.61 17.18
C ALA A 60 2.37 -21.72 17.38
N ARG A 61 2.83 -22.42 18.44
CA ARG A 61 4.25 -22.69 18.67
C ARG A 61 4.86 -23.59 17.60
N GLN A 62 4.16 -24.64 17.17
CA GLN A 62 4.59 -25.50 16.06
C GLN A 62 4.72 -24.70 14.76
N ARG A 63 3.69 -23.94 14.37
CA ARG A 63 3.73 -23.11 13.15
C ARG A 63 4.84 -22.07 13.19
N LYS A 64 5.09 -21.45 14.36
CA LYS A 64 6.20 -20.50 14.53
C LYS A 64 7.56 -21.15 14.30
N GLY A 65 7.75 -22.38 14.78
CA GLY A 65 8.97 -23.15 14.56
C GLY A 65 9.18 -23.52 13.08
N GLU A 66 8.12 -23.95 12.39
CA GLU A 66 8.16 -24.22 10.94
C GLU A 66 8.47 -22.96 10.14
N LEU A 67 7.82 -21.84 10.44
CA LEU A 67 8.10 -20.53 9.83
C LEU A 67 9.55 -20.10 10.05
N GLN A 68 10.10 -20.29 11.25
CA GLN A 68 11.50 -19.98 11.53
C GLN A 68 12.44 -20.86 10.72
N ARG A 69 12.15 -22.17 10.59
CA ARG A 69 12.93 -23.09 9.77
C ARG A 69 12.88 -22.72 8.29
N VAL A 70 11.69 -22.44 7.75
CA VAL A 70 11.51 -22.03 6.35
C VAL A 70 12.21 -20.70 6.06
N ASN A 71 12.15 -19.74 6.98
CA ASN A 71 12.82 -18.45 6.83
C ASN A 71 14.35 -18.60 6.86
N GLU A 72 14.87 -19.46 7.76
CA GLU A 72 16.31 -19.74 7.80
C GLU A 72 16.77 -20.51 6.55
N GLN A 73 15.98 -21.47 6.07
CA GLN A 73 16.22 -22.14 4.79
C GLN A 73 16.24 -21.17 3.62
N LEU A 74 15.28 -20.24 3.53
CA LEU A 74 15.27 -19.17 2.53
C LEU A 74 16.51 -18.29 2.63
N ARG A 75 16.96 -17.97 3.85
CA ARG A 75 18.18 -17.20 4.08
C ARG A 75 19.42 -17.96 3.60
N GLN A 76 19.50 -19.26 3.86
CA GLN A 76 20.57 -20.13 3.39
C GLN A 76 20.56 -20.25 1.87
N ILE A 77 19.39 -20.49 1.24
CA ILE A 77 19.22 -20.53 -0.22
C ILE A 77 19.66 -19.20 -0.84
N ASN A 78 19.21 -18.06 -0.30
CA ASN A 78 19.64 -16.74 -0.77
C ASN A 78 21.15 -16.53 -0.62
N SER A 79 21.76 -17.05 0.44
CA SER A 79 23.21 -16.98 0.64
C SER A 79 23.98 -17.89 -0.32
N ALA A 80 23.43 -19.07 -0.63
CA ALA A 80 24.01 -20.05 -1.55
C ALA A 80 23.91 -19.57 -2.99
N LEU A 81 22.74 -19.07 -3.42
CA LEU A 81 22.52 -18.43 -4.72
C LEU A 81 23.46 -17.24 -4.92
N ARG A 82 23.74 -16.45 -3.87
CA ARG A 82 24.74 -15.36 -3.94
C ARG A 82 26.17 -15.88 -4.12
N ARG A 83 26.54 -16.97 -3.45
CA ARG A 83 27.86 -17.60 -3.63
C ARG A 83 27.99 -18.20 -5.01
N GLN A 84 26.93 -18.85 -5.49
CA GLN A 84 26.86 -19.41 -6.83
C GLN A 84 26.92 -18.31 -7.89
N ALA A 85 26.16 -17.23 -7.74
CA ALA A 85 26.26 -16.04 -8.60
C ALA A 85 27.63 -15.35 -8.55
N LYS A 86 28.36 -15.47 -7.43
CA LYS A 86 29.74 -14.97 -7.28
C LYS A 86 30.79 -15.90 -7.93
N ILE A 87 30.42 -17.15 -8.23
CA ILE A 87 31.22 -18.10 -9.01
C ILE A 87 30.84 -17.99 -10.50
N GLU A 88 29.55 -17.77 -10.79
CA GLU A 88 28.98 -17.56 -12.12
C GLU A 88 29.17 -16.12 -12.64
N SER A 89 29.71 -15.20 -11.83
CA SER A 89 30.13 -13.85 -12.25
C SER A 89 31.30 -13.84 -13.23
N TYR A 90 31.59 -14.98 -13.87
CA TYR A 90 32.25 -15.04 -15.17
C TYR A 90 31.29 -14.68 -16.33
N ALA A 91 30.03 -14.34 -16.04
CA ALA A 91 29.11 -13.67 -16.96
C ALA A 91 29.08 -12.15 -16.68
N PRO A 92 29.65 -11.30 -17.56
CA PRO A 92 30.00 -9.92 -17.23
C PRO A 92 28.84 -8.90 -17.29
N ASN A 93 27.62 -9.29 -17.71
CA ASN A 93 26.63 -8.32 -18.21
C ASN A 93 25.28 -8.26 -17.45
N LEU A 94 25.15 -8.81 -16.24
CA LEU A 94 23.94 -8.60 -15.42
C LEU A 94 24.30 -8.35 -13.95
N SER A 95 24.28 -7.08 -13.53
CA SER A 95 24.54 -6.68 -12.15
C SER A 95 23.24 -6.71 -11.33
N TYR A 96 22.94 -7.84 -10.69
CA TYR A 96 21.93 -7.90 -9.63
C TYR A 96 22.51 -7.29 -8.34
N ALA A 97 22.31 -5.99 -8.12
CA ALA A 97 22.79 -5.31 -6.92
C ALA A 97 21.90 -5.67 -5.71
N PRO A 98 22.45 -6.11 -4.56
CA PRO A 98 21.66 -6.45 -3.39
C PRO A 98 21.13 -5.18 -2.71
N ALA A 99 19.85 -5.22 -2.31
CA ALA A 99 19.25 -4.24 -1.41
C ALA A 99 20.08 -4.14 -0.13
N GLY A 100 20.85 -3.06 -0.01
CA GLY A 100 21.70 -2.77 1.16
C GLY A 100 23.14 -2.39 0.84
N ARG A 101 23.62 -2.52 -0.39
CA ARG A 101 24.91 -1.92 -0.78
C ARG A 101 24.62 -0.50 -1.26
N LYS A 102 25.03 0.52 -0.50
CA LYS A 102 25.44 1.77 -1.13
C LYS A 102 26.47 1.34 -2.16
N ILE A 103 26.10 1.40 -3.43
CA ILE A 103 27.08 1.36 -4.49
C ILE A 103 27.82 2.68 -4.29
N GLU A 104 28.89 2.65 -3.50
CA GLU A 104 30.03 3.54 -3.69
C GLU A 104 30.55 3.16 -5.07
N GLN A 105 29.83 3.65 -6.07
CA GLN A 105 30.35 3.89 -7.36
C GLN A 105 31.38 4.97 -7.08
N ASP A 106 32.65 4.65 -7.18
CA ASP A 106 33.70 5.63 -7.50
C ASP A 106 33.47 6.16 -8.93
N VAL A 107 32.22 6.50 -9.24
CA VAL A 107 31.89 7.54 -10.19
C VAL A 107 32.27 8.79 -9.43
N LEU A 108 33.07 9.64 -10.05
CA LEU A 108 33.29 11.00 -9.60
C LEU A 108 31.94 11.72 -9.58
N VAL A 109 31.12 11.48 -8.56
CA VAL A 109 29.83 12.15 -8.38
C VAL A 109 30.21 13.57 -8.02
N ASP A 110 29.85 14.51 -8.91
CA ASP A 110 30.02 15.93 -8.64
C ASP A 110 29.44 16.20 -7.24
N PRO A 111 30.19 16.79 -6.29
CA PRO A 111 29.71 17.04 -4.94
C PRO A 111 28.36 17.77 -4.92
N ARG A 112 28.07 18.57 -5.96
CA ARG A 112 26.79 19.26 -6.14
C ARG A 112 25.62 18.30 -6.40
N GLN A 113 25.85 17.18 -7.08
CA GLN A 113 24.84 16.15 -7.28
C GLN A 113 24.50 15.42 -5.99
N GLU A 114 25.49 15.16 -5.13
CA GLU A 114 25.26 14.55 -3.82
C GLU A 114 24.45 15.50 -2.91
N GLU A 115 24.83 16.78 -2.89
CA GLU A 115 24.13 17.83 -2.16
C GLU A 115 22.67 17.96 -2.62
N LEU A 116 22.43 17.97 -3.93
CA LEU A 116 21.09 17.97 -4.52
C LEU A 116 20.25 16.77 -4.04
N ILE A 117 20.80 15.56 -4.07
CA ILE A 117 20.10 14.35 -3.60
C ILE A 117 19.82 14.46 -2.09
N SER A 118 20.76 15.01 -1.32
CA SER A 118 20.62 15.24 0.11
C SER A 118 19.43 16.17 0.41
N HIS A 119 19.36 17.33 -0.25
CA HIS A 119 18.23 18.27 -0.11
C HIS A 119 16.89 17.63 -0.48
N LEU A 120 16.81 16.88 -1.59
CA LEU A 120 15.59 16.16 -1.96
C LEU A 120 15.15 15.15 -0.90
N LYS A 121 16.10 14.46 -0.26
CA LYS A 121 15.82 13.50 0.81
C LYS A 121 15.40 14.21 2.10
N ALA A 122 16.07 15.30 2.46
CA ALA A 122 15.72 16.13 3.61
C ALA A 122 14.31 16.72 3.48
N GLY A 123 13.99 17.32 2.33
CA GLY A 123 12.66 17.85 2.03
C GLY A 123 11.55 16.81 2.18
N LYS A 124 11.76 15.59 1.66
CA LYS A 124 10.82 14.47 1.87
C LYS A 124 10.68 14.07 3.33
N SER A 125 11.78 14.05 4.08
CA SER A 125 11.76 13.75 5.51
C SER A 125 10.96 14.81 6.29
N PHE A 126 11.14 16.09 5.98
CA PHE A 126 10.38 17.17 6.62
C PHE A 126 8.89 17.10 6.28
N LEU A 127 8.51 16.77 5.04
CA LEU A 127 7.11 16.51 4.70
C LEU A 127 6.53 15.35 5.51
N ARG A 128 7.26 14.23 5.66
CA ARG A 128 6.79 13.10 6.48
C ARG A 128 6.60 13.51 7.94
N ASN A 129 7.47 14.40 8.43
CA ASN A 129 7.42 14.92 9.80
C ASN A 129 6.49 16.13 9.96
N GLN A 130 5.57 16.37 9.01
CA GLN A 130 4.60 17.48 9.05
C GLN A 130 5.21 18.88 9.22
N ASN A 131 6.43 19.09 8.72
CA ASN A 131 7.11 20.39 8.73
C ASN A 131 7.21 20.97 7.30
N PRO A 132 6.11 21.46 6.70
CA PRO A 132 6.07 21.85 5.31
C PRO A 132 6.90 23.12 5.01
N GLN A 133 7.15 23.99 5.99
CA GLN A 133 7.97 25.20 5.81
C GLN A 133 9.43 24.84 5.57
N LYS A 134 10.00 23.96 6.41
CA LYS A 134 11.38 23.47 6.24
C LYS A 134 11.50 22.65 4.95
N ALA A 135 10.49 21.83 4.64
CA ALA A 135 10.47 21.09 3.39
C ALA A 135 10.56 22.00 2.15
N ALA A 136 9.80 23.11 2.14
CA ALA A 136 9.85 24.07 1.05
C ALA A 136 11.26 24.67 0.85
N ILE A 137 11.97 24.99 1.95
CA ILE A 137 13.34 25.50 1.88
C ILE A 137 14.28 24.47 1.23
N GLU A 138 14.24 23.22 1.69
CA GLU A 138 15.06 22.14 1.12
C GLU A 138 14.74 21.88 -0.37
N PHE A 139 13.46 21.87 -0.74
CA PHE A 139 13.07 21.68 -2.14
C PHE A 139 13.42 22.87 -3.03
N GLN A 140 13.43 24.09 -2.49
CA GLN A 140 13.89 25.27 -3.22
C GLN A 140 15.39 25.19 -3.52
N ALA A 141 16.21 24.84 -2.52
CA ALA A 141 17.65 24.62 -2.70
C ALA A 141 17.91 23.50 -3.74
N ALA A 142 17.17 22.40 -3.64
CA ALA A 142 17.24 21.32 -4.64
C ALA A 142 16.84 21.79 -6.05
N LEU A 143 15.85 22.66 -6.18
CA LEU A 143 15.40 23.16 -7.48
C LEU A 143 16.49 24.02 -8.16
N GLU A 144 17.13 24.90 -7.39
CA GLU A 144 18.22 25.76 -7.87
C GLU A 144 19.44 24.94 -8.27
N LEU A 145 19.83 23.97 -7.46
CA LEU A 145 20.91 23.03 -7.79
C LEU A 145 20.58 22.20 -9.04
N ALA A 146 19.37 21.67 -9.15
CA ALA A 146 18.98 20.90 -10.33
C ALA A 146 19.02 21.73 -11.63
N ARG A 147 18.65 23.01 -11.58
CA ARG A 147 18.75 23.93 -12.72
C ARG A 147 20.19 24.23 -13.11
N THR A 148 21.07 24.46 -12.14
CA THR A 148 22.49 24.71 -12.40
C THR A 148 23.19 23.49 -12.99
N LEU A 149 22.79 22.29 -12.56
CA LEU A 149 23.28 21.01 -13.07
C LEU A 149 22.58 20.56 -14.36
N GLN A 150 21.60 21.34 -14.85
CA GLN A 150 20.77 21.04 -16.03
C GLN A 150 20.14 19.64 -15.97
N ASP A 151 19.67 19.24 -14.78
CA ASP A 151 19.03 17.94 -14.54
C ASP A 151 17.49 18.09 -14.48
N PRO A 152 16.78 17.86 -15.60
CA PRO A 152 15.34 18.03 -15.65
C PRO A 152 14.57 17.02 -14.78
N ILE A 153 15.14 15.84 -14.53
CA ILE A 153 14.49 14.79 -13.72
C ILE A 153 14.46 15.21 -12.25
N ARG A 154 15.59 15.72 -11.74
CA ARG A 154 15.68 16.22 -10.37
C ARG A 154 14.99 17.57 -10.21
N GLU A 155 15.00 18.42 -11.24
CA GLU A 155 14.23 19.67 -11.28
C GLU A 155 12.73 19.38 -11.12
N LYS A 156 12.19 18.42 -11.90
CA LYS A 156 10.80 17.97 -11.80
C LYS A 156 10.46 17.45 -10.40
N LYS A 157 11.36 16.65 -9.80
CA LYS A 157 11.20 16.12 -8.44
C LYS A 157 11.16 17.23 -7.38
N ALA A 158 12.05 18.23 -7.49
CA ALA A 158 12.09 19.37 -6.59
C ALA A 158 10.83 20.23 -6.71
N ALA A 159 10.41 20.57 -7.93
CA ALA A 159 9.21 21.35 -8.20
C ALA A 159 7.95 20.70 -7.59
N ARG A 160 7.77 19.38 -7.80
CA ARG A 160 6.67 18.64 -7.18
C ARG A 160 6.70 18.66 -5.65
N GLY A 161 7.90 18.50 -5.06
CA GLY A 161 8.08 18.57 -3.61
C GLY A 161 7.74 19.96 -3.04
N LEU A 162 8.13 21.01 -3.76
CA LEU A 162 7.83 22.39 -3.41
C LEU A 162 6.33 22.70 -3.52
N GLY A 163 5.68 22.27 -4.61
CA GLY A 163 4.24 22.38 -4.77
C GLY A 163 3.46 21.70 -3.63
N ALA A 164 3.83 20.46 -3.28
CA ALA A 164 3.23 19.75 -2.15
C ALA A 164 3.49 20.45 -0.80
N SER A 165 4.67 21.05 -0.61
CA SER A 165 5.01 21.79 0.59
C SER A 165 4.19 23.07 0.73
N LEU A 166 3.93 23.76 -0.37
CA LEU A 166 3.12 24.98 -0.41
C LEU A 166 1.62 24.70 -0.24
N GLN A 167 1.12 23.60 -0.82
CA GLN A 167 -0.24 23.10 -0.57
C GLN A 167 -0.49 22.90 0.92
N ARG A 168 0.42 22.21 1.62
CA ARG A 168 0.32 21.99 3.07
C ARG A 168 0.45 23.26 3.92
N GLN A 169 0.93 24.35 3.33
CA GLN A 169 0.97 25.68 3.97
C GLN A 169 -0.29 26.52 3.64
N GLY A 170 -1.23 26.02 2.84
CA GLY A 170 -2.37 26.80 2.35
C GLY A 170 -2.02 27.82 1.25
N LYS A 171 -0.80 27.77 0.70
CA LYS A 171 -0.33 28.69 -0.34
C LYS A 171 -0.65 28.14 -1.74
N TYR A 172 -1.95 27.95 -2.02
CA TYR A 172 -2.43 27.23 -3.19
C TYR A 172 -2.03 27.87 -4.52
N LYS A 173 -2.10 29.21 -4.63
CA LYS A 173 -1.68 29.93 -5.86
C LYS A 173 -0.22 29.70 -6.22
N ASP A 174 0.66 29.65 -5.24
CA ASP A 174 2.08 29.38 -5.48
C ASP A 174 2.33 27.89 -5.75
N ALA A 175 1.60 27.00 -5.08
CA ALA A 175 1.67 25.58 -5.35
C ALA A 175 1.28 25.23 -6.80
N ILE A 176 0.23 25.89 -7.35
CA ILE A 176 -0.19 25.72 -8.74
C ILE A 176 0.96 26.04 -9.70
N LYS A 177 1.75 27.09 -9.45
CA LYS A 177 2.91 27.44 -10.30
C LYS A 177 3.92 26.31 -10.38
N TYR A 178 4.25 25.70 -9.23
CA TYR A 178 5.25 24.62 -9.19
C TYR A 178 4.72 23.28 -9.71
N HIS A 179 3.44 22.98 -9.52
CA HIS A 179 2.83 21.81 -10.16
C HIS A 179 2.67 22.01 -11.67
N SER A 180 2.38 23.22 -12.14
CA SER A 180 2.36 23.54 -13.59
C SER A 180 3.76 23.40 -14.20
N MET A 181 4.80 23.81 -13.45
CA MET A 181 6.19 23.61 -13.85
C MET A 181 6.55 22.12 -14.02
N VAL A 182 5.96 21.21 -13.23
CA VAL A 182 6.12 19.75 -13.43
C VAL A 182 5.59 19.34 -14.80
N LEU A 183 4.39 19.82 -15.19
CA LEU A 183 3.79 19.55 -16.50
C LEU A 183 4.66 20.11 -17.64
N ASP A 184 5.18 21.33 -17.48
CA ASP A 184 6.06 21.97 -18.47
C ASP A 184 7.37 21.20 -18.65
N ILE A 185 7.95 20.66 -17.58
CA ILE A 185 9.15 19.82 -17.67
C ILE A 185 8.82 18.50 -18.35
N SER A 186 7.74 17.82 -17.97
CA SER A 186 7.31 16.56 -18.60
C SER A 186 7.12 16.73 -20.10
N LYS A 187 6.43 17.79 -20.52
CA LYS A 187 6.23 18.12 -21.93
C LYS A 187 7.53 18.37 -22.69
N ARG A 188 8.50 19.08 -22.08
CA ARG A 188 9.82 19.33 -22.69
C ARG A 188 10.67 18.06 -22.81
N GLN A 189 10.55 17.13 -21.88
CA GLN A 189 11.34 15.90 -21.86
C GLN A 189 10.68 14.75 -22.62
N GLY A 190 9.40 14.86 -22.97
CA GLY A 190 8.62 13.73 -23.48
C GLY A 190 8.45 12.61 -22.46
N ASP A 191 8.60 12.93 -21.17
CA ASP A 191 8.47 11.99 -20.05
C ASP A 191 7.29 12.42 -19.18
N ASP A 192 6.19 11.73 -19.39
CA ASP A 192 4.92 11.98 -18.73
C ASP A 192 4.89 11.52 -17.26
N SER A 193 5.96 10.91 -16.74
CA SER A 193 5.99 10.46 -15.34
C SER A 193 5.74 11.60 -14.35
N GLY A 194 4.81 11.40 -13.42
CA GLY A 194 4.46 12.43 -12.44
C GLY A 194 3.51 13.52 -12.94
N SER A 195 3.12 13.50 -14.22
CA SER A 195 2.25 14.53 -14.81
C SER A 195 0.81 14.34 -14.35
N THR A 196 0.34 13.10 -14.32
CA THR A 196 -1.00 12.75 -13.86
C THR A 196 -1.20 13.23 -12.41
N GLU A 197 -0.26 12.98 -11.49
CA GLU A 197 -0.34 13.51 -10.13
C GLU A 197 -0.31 15.05 -10.06
N ALA A 198 0.39 15.72 -10.98
CA ALA A 198 0.39 17.18 -11.04
C ALA A 198 -0.96 17.76 -11.49
N TYR A 199 -1.67 17.13 -12.43
CA TYR A 199 -3.04 17.53 -12.80
C TYR A 199 -3.98 17.46 -11.59
N GLY A 200 -3.97 16.34 -10.86
CA GLY A 200 -4.78 16.17 -9.65
C GLY A 200 -4.43 17.21 -8.58
N ALA A 201 -3.13 17.44 -8.34
CA ALA A 201 -2.69 18.42 -7.35
C ALA A 201 -3.06 19.87 -7.72
N ILE A 202 -3.05 20.24 -9.00
CA ILE A 202 -3.52 21.56 -9.46
C ILE A 202 -5.03 21.68 -9.26
N ALA A 203 -5.79 20.63 -9.59
CA ALA A 203 -7.23 20.60 -9.36
C ALA A 203 -7.58 20.78 -7.89
N ASP A 204 -6.90 20.06 -6.99
CA ASP A 204 -7.07 20.21 -5.54
C ASP A 204 -6.80 21.65 -5.08
N CYS A 205 -5.73 22.28 -5.59
CA CYS A 205 -5.44 23.69 -5.28
C CYS A 205 -6.57 24.64 -5.73
N TYR A 206 -7.15 24.43 -6.91
CA TYR A 206 -8.26 25.27 -7.39
C TYR A 206 -9.54 25.05 -6.58
N THR A 207 -9.81 23.80 -6.17
CA THR A 207 -10.92 23.47 -5.25
C THR A 207 -10.78 24.23 -3.95
N GLU A 208 -9.58 24.23 -3.35
CA GLU A 208 -9.30 24.97 -2.11
C GLU A 208 -9.37 26.49 -2.26
N LEU A 209 -9.15 27.02 -3.48
CA LEU A 209 -9.32 28.43 -3.80
C LEU A 209 -10.78 28.80 -4.11
N GLY A 210 -11.68 27.82 -4.24
CA GLY A 210 -13.10 28.01 -4.60
C GLY A 210 -13.37 28.19 -6.10
N ASP A 211 -12.34 28.05 -6.96
CA ASP A 211 -12.50 28.12 -8.42
C ASP A 211 -12.83 26.73 -8.96
N LEU A 212 -14.09 26.34 -8.81
CA LEU A 212 -14.58 25.02 -9.18
C LEU A 212 -14.57 24.79 -10.70
N GLU A 213 -14.65 25.84 -11.52
CA GLU A 213 -14.62 25.71 -12.97
C GLU A 213 -13.24 25.27 -13.45
N GLN A 214 -12.17 25.89 -12.93
CA GLN A 214 -10.81 25.45 -13.24
C GLN A 214 -10.51 24.09 -12.61
N ALA A 215 -10.95 23.84 -11.38
CA ALA A 215 -10.77 22.54 -10.74
C ALA A 215 -11.34 21.40 -11.61
N ALA A 216 -12.58 21.56 -12.11
CA ALA A 216 -13.21 20.58 -12.99
C ALA A 216 -12.39 20.31 -14.26
N LYS A 217 -11.90 21.35 -14.93
CA LYS A 217 -11.04 21.20 -16.14
C LYS A 217 -9.78 20.38 -15.85
N PHE A 218 -9.13 20.63 -14.72
CA PHE A 218 -7.93 19.87 -14.34
C PHE A 218 -8.25 18.43 -13.88
N TYR A 219 -9.40 18.20 -13.23
CA TYR A 219 -9.85 16.84 -12.91
C TYR A 219 -10.23 16.04 -14.15
N ASP A 220 -10.87 16.64 -15.15
CA ASP A 220 -11.16 15.97 -16.42
C ASP A 220 -9.85 15.53 -17.12
N GLY A 221 -8.85 16.42 -17.14
CA GLY A 221 -7.51 16.09 -17.64
C GLY A 221 -6.83 14.98 -16.83
N TYR A 222 -6.96 15.01 -15.49
CA TYR A 222 -6.44 13.95 -14.61
C TYR A 222 -7.07 12.58 -14.92
N ILE A 223 -8.40 12.52 -15.04
CA ILE A 223 -9.15 11.29 -15.32
C ILE A 223 -8.81 10.76 -16.71
N GLN A 224 -8.75 11.65 -17.72
CA GLN A 224 -8.37 11.27 -19.08
C GLN A 224 -6.99 10.61 -19.10
N ARG A 225 -6.02 11.15 -18.34
CA ARG A 225 -4.66 10.60 -18.28
C ARG A 225 -4.60 9.25 -17.57
N LEU A 226 -5.37 9.05 -16.50
CA LEU A 226 -5.48 7.75 -15.84
C LEU A 226 -6.03 6.64 -16.76
N GLN A 227 -6.77 6.99 -17.80
CA GLN A 227 -7.29 6.03 -18.78
C GLN A 227 -6.29 5.71 -19.89
N THR A 228 -5.29 6.55 -20.10
CA THR A 228 -4.29 6.41 -21.16
C THR A 228 -2.94 5.85 -20.69
N ASP A 229 -2.62 6.00 -19.40
CA ASP A 229 -1.42 5.45 -18.74
C ASP A 229 -1.60 3.95 -18.41
#